data_AF-A0A528WWL9-F1
#
_entry.id   AF-A0A528WWL9-F1
#
_cell.length_a   1.000
_cell.length_b   1.000
_cell.length_c   1.000
_cell.angle_alpha   90.00
_cell.angle_beta   90.00
_cell.angle_gamma   90.00
#
_symmetry.space_group_name_H-M   'P 1'
#
loop_
_entity.id
_entity.type
_entity.pdbx_description
1 polymer ?
#
loop_
_entity_poly.entity_id
_entity_poly.type
_entity_poly.pdbx_seq_one_letter_code
_entity_poly.pdbx_strand_id
1 'polypeptide(L)' 'MDNDHSADVISTFDCNILRDAFRTSVIEMQIPEDQWQAYAALLIRDYTGDSDFDSALLAWIVGR' A
#
# COMPACT_ATOMS: atom_id res chain seq x y z
N MET A 1 -3.90 20.64 23.84
CA MET A 1 -4.35 19.30 23.38
C MET A 1 -4.49 19.47 21.89
N ASP A 2 -3.35 19.41 21.22
CA ASP A 2 -3.20 19.81 19.83
C ASP A 2 -2.84 18.51 19.13
N ASN A 3 -3.88 17.70 18.96
CA ASN A 3 -3.80 16.44 18.24
C ASN A 3 -3.78 16.80 16.76
N ASP A 4 -2.61 17.26 16.31
CA ASP A 4 -2.21 17.36 14.92
C ASP A 4 -2.28 15.95 14.34
N HIS A 5 -3.49 15.51 13.97
CA HIS A 5 -3.66 14.52 12.93
C HIS A 5 -3.24 15.21 11.64
N SER A 6 -1.93 15.35 11.46
CA SER A 6 -1.36 15.34 10.13
C SER A 6 -1.97 14.11 9.46
N ALA A 7 -2.90 14.35 8.53
CA ALA A 7 -3.27 13.37 7.55
C ALA A 7 -1.94 12.93 6.93
N ASP A 8 -1.46 11.77 7.37
CA ASP A 8 -0.15 11.21 7.09
C ASP A 8 -0.13 10.90 5.60
N VAL A 9 0.25 11.92 4.83
CA VAL A 9 0.43 11.83 3.39
C VAL A 9 1.55 10.83 3.19
N ILE A 10 1.19 9.59 2.86
CA ILE A 10 2.13 8.49 2.59
C ILE A 10 3.30 9.05 1.78
N SER A 11 4.49 9.07 2.38
CA SER A 11 5.65 9.64 1.73
C SER A 11 6.07 8.74 0.57
N THR A 12 6.77 9.28 -0.42
CA THR A 12 7.39 8.49 -1.49
C THR A 12 8.25 7.35 -0.93
N PHE A 13 8.83 7.54 0.26
CA PHE A 13 9.57 6.51 0.97
C PHE A 13 8.67 5.35 1.43
N ASP A 14 7.53 5.65 2.04
CA ASP A 14 6.57 4.65 2.50
C ASP A 14 5.95 3.90 1.33
N CYS A 15 5.67 4.58 0.21
CA CYS A 15 5.27 3.96 -1.05
C CYS A 15 6.30 2.93 -1.54
N ASN A 16 7.61 3.23 -1.44
CA ASN A 16 8.66 2.29 -1.82
C ASN A 16 8.71 1.07 -0.88
N ILE A 17 8.52 1.27 0.43
CA ILE A 17 8.46 0.17 1.41
C ILE A 17 7.26 -0.72 1.11
N LEU A 18 6.08 -0.14 0.92
CA LEU A 18 4.85 -0.86 0.59
C LEU A 18 5.00 -1.66 -0.70
N ARG A 19 5.66 -1.09 -1.71
CA ARG A 19 5.94 -1.80 -2.97
C ARG A 19 6.86 -3.00 -2.77
N ASP A 20 7.91 -2.85 -1.97
CA ASP A 20 8.86 -3.94 -1.71
C ASP A 20 8.22 -5.06 -0.86
N ALA A 21 7.47 -4.68 0.18
CA ALA A 21 6.71 -5.60 1.01
C ALA A 21 5.63 -6.33 0.20
N PHE A 22 4.91 -5.60 -0.67
CA PHE A 22 3.96 -6.17 -1.62
C PHE A 22 4.64 -7.21 -2.52
N ARG A 23 5.76 -6.83 -3.16
CA ARG A 23 6.50 -7.71 -4.09
C ARG A 23 7.01 -8.97 -3.41
N THR A 24 7.56 -8.85 -2.21
CA THR A 24 8.02 -9.98 -1.41
C THR A 24 6.84 -10.90 -1.08
N SER A 25 5.74 -10.32 -0.62
CA SER A 25 4.54 -11.05 -0.25
C SER A 25 3.87 -11.78 -1.41
N VAL A 26 3.77 -11.17 -2.61
CA VAL A 26 3.20 -11.85 -3.77
C VAL A 26 4.06 -13.03 -4.24
N ILE A 27 5.39 -12.93 -4.07
CA ILE A 27 6.32 -14.01 -4.39
C ILE A 27 6.23 -15.13 -3.34
N GLU A 28 6.31 -14.80 -2.06
CA GLU A 28 6.29 -15.77 -0.97
C GLU A 28 4.93 -16.48 -0.85
N MET A 29 3.83 -15.74 -0.96
CA MET A 29 2.48 -16.28 -0.88
C MET A 29 1.92 -16.73 -2.23
N GLN A 30 2.68 -16.62 -3.31
CA GLN A 30 2.26 -16.98 -4.67
C GLN A 30 0.89 -16.38 -5.03
N ILE A 31 0.71 -15.09 -4.72
CA ILE A 31 -0.57 -14.41 -4.92
C ILE A 31 -0.82 -14.28 -6.43
N PRO A 32 -1.98 -14.69 -6.96
CA PRO A 32 -2.30 -14.52 -8.37
C PRO A 32 -2.53 -13.05 -8.72
N GLU A 33 -2.19 -12.65 -9.95
CA GLU A 33 -2.27 -11.26 -10.45
C GLU A 33 -3.65 -10.62 -10.26
N ASP A 34 -4.72 -11.42 -10.39
CA ASP A 34 -6.11 -10.99 -10.15
C ASP A 34 -6.34 -10.47 -8.72
N GLN A 35 -5.58 -10.99 -7.74
CA GLN A 35 -5.67 -10.60 -6.34
C GLN A 35 -4.61 -9.58 -5.91
N TRP A 36 -3.68 -9.20 -6.78
CA TRP A 36 -2.65 -8.22 -6.46
C TRP A 36 -3.23 -6.88 -6.05
N GLN A 37 -4.26 -6.45 -6.76
CA GLN A 37 -4.92 -5.19 -6.50
C GLN A 37 -5.60 -5.18 -5.13
N ALA A 38 -6.31 -6.27 -4.80
CA ALA A 38 -6.94 -6.43 -3.49
C ALA A 38 -5.90 -6.54 -2.35
N TYR A 39 -4.80 -7.26 -2.59
CA TYR A 39 -3.75 -7.43 -1.59
C TYR A 39 -2.98 -6.13 -1.32
N ALA A 40 -2.66 -5.36 -2.36
CA ALA A 40 -2.04 -4.04 -2.21
C ALA A 40 -2.93 -3.08 -1.42
N ALA A 41 -4.25 -3.05 -1.69
CA ALA A 41 -5.22 -2.28 -0.90
C ALA A 41 -5.18 -2.66 0.58
N LEU A 42 -5.15 -3.96 0.88
CA LEU A 42 -5.08 -4.46 2.25
C LEU A 42 -3.78 -4.03 2.92
N LEU A 43 -2.64 -4.14 2.23
CA LEU A 43 -1.34 -3.77 2.74
C LEU A 43 -1.23 -2.27 3.05
N ILE A 44 -1.72 -1.41 2.15
CA ILE A 44 -1.74 0.05 2.35
C ILE A 44 -2.64 0.38 3.54
N ARG A 45 -3.83 -0.23 3.63
CA ARG A 45 -4.73 -0.01 4.76
C ARG A 45 -4.14 -0.49 6.08
N ASP A 46 -3.44 -1.61 6.09
CA ASP A 46 -2.78 -2.15 7.29
C ASP A 46 -1.65 -1.23 7.77
N TYR A 47 -0.88 -0.69 6.82
CA TYR A 47 0.24 0.21 7.10
C TYR A 47 -0.20 1.61 7.55
N THR A 48 -1.12 2.22 6.81
CA THR A 48 -1.55 3.62 7.03
C THR A 48 -2.71 3.72 8.04
N GLY A 49 -3.40 2.61 8.31
CA GLY A 49 -4.65 2.60 9.08
C GLY A 49 -5.84 3.19 8.35
N ASP A 50 -5.63 3.72 7.14
CA ASP A 50 -6.62 4.46 6.36
C ASP A 50 -6.99 3.72 5.07
N SER A 51 -8.27 3.80 4.69
CA SER A 51 -8.81 3.13 3.49
C SER A 51 -8.96 4.07 2.30
N ASP A 52 -8.76 5.37 2.50
CA ASP A 52 -8.84 6.44 1.52
C ASP A 52 -7.45 6.69 0.93
N PHE A 53 -6.96 5.70 0.18
CA PHE A 53 -5.73 5.84 -0.60
C PHE A 53 -6.07 6.02 -2.08
N ASP A 54 -5.22 6.78 -2.77
CA ASP A 54 -5.43 7.08 -4.18
C ASP A 54 -5.36 5.80 -5.03
N SER A 55 -6.35 5.62 -5.91
CA SER A 55 -6.36 4.46 -6.82
C SER A 55 -5.13 4.45 -7.74
N ALA A 56 -4.55 5.63 -8.03
CA ALA A 56 -3.31 5.74 -8.77
C ALA A 56 -2.09 5.20 -7.98
N LEU A 57 -2.05 5.41 -6.67
CA LEU A 57 -1.00 4.84 -5.80
C LEU A 57 -1.06 3.32 -5.81
N LEU A 58 -2.27 2.77 -5.71
CA LEU A 58 -2.45 1.32 -5.73
C LEU A 58 -2.04 0.73 -7.08
N ALA A 59 -2.44 1.37 -8.19
CA ALA A 59 -2.01 0.99 -9.53
C ALA A 59 -0.49 1.11 -9.71
N TRP A 60 0.17 2.04 -9.02
CA TRP A 60 1.63 2.20 -9.03
C TRP A 60 2.36 1.12 -8.22
N ILE A 61 1.78 0.65 -7.10
CA ILE A 61 2.32 -0.45 -6.29
C ILE A 61 2.20 -1.79 -7.02
N VAL A 62 1.05 -2.03 -7.66
CA VAL A 62 0.78 -3.24 -8.46
C VAL A 62 1.47 -3.18 -9.83
N GLY A 63 1.64 -1.97 -10.37
CA GLY A 63 2.27 -1.70 -11.64
C GLY A 63 3.75 -2.10 -11.63
N ARG A 64 4.20 -2.69 -12.74
CA ARG A 64 5.55 -3.21 -12.92
C ARG A 64 6.58 -2.12 -13.22
#